data_AF-A0A077ZPN6-F1
#
_entry.id   AF-A0A077ZPN6-F1
#
_cell.length_a   1.000
_cell.length_b   1.000
_cell.length_c   1.000
_cell.angle_alpha   90.00
_cell.angle_beta   90.00
_cell.angle_gamma   90.00
#
_symmetry.space_group_name_H-M   'P 1'
#
loop_
_entity.id
_entity.type
_entity.pdbx_description
1 polymer ?
#
loop_
_entity_poly.entity_id
_entity_poly.type
_entity_poly.pdbx_seq_one_letter_code
_entity_poly.pdbx_strand_id
1 'polypeptide(L)'
;MQSVRCVQGKYPRPLQEAWDTFAMTNSTEKQRPNEAQDSQHYLLIYVEHDAVTFDKFQYTKNKHTEDLVRQLVLTLCILEKKYKFEHRDLHAGNILINFHNVRLCGEAGSADADTAQTFPTEVKNLVKEKVTTEELQELSVAGEAEGREEDDENQEVPPSPPQQMTTAELSDTLEATQQRLQWLEDNDCNAERSGKTTRSIRACLEPYKQLLYERSTCAKQKKLEFYFTAMKKHCDDEEALRSASNRTSVRP
;
A
#
# COMPACT_ATOMS: atom_id res chain seq x y z
N MET A 1 2.41 -17.34 20.73
CA MET A 1 1.93 -17.21 22.13
C MET A 1 1.66 -15.73 22.39
N GLN A 2 0.39 -15.32 22.47
CA GLN A 2 0.03 -13.95 22.83
C GLN A 2 -0.14 -13.87 24.34
N SER A 3 0.49 -12.90 25.00
CA SER A 3 0.35 -12.72 26.45
C SER A 3 0.35 -11.25 26.80
N VAL A 4 -0.33 -10.90 27.90
CA VAL A 4 -0.36 -9.55 28.42
C VAL A 4 0.15 -9.57 29.85
N ARG A 5 1.09 -8.67 30.19
CA ARG A 5 1.65 -8.55 31.53
C ARG A 5 1.65 -7.10 31.98
N CYS A 6 1.19 -6.84 33.20
CA CYS A 6 1.45 -5.57 33.87
C CYS A 6 2.77 -5.69 34.64
N VAL A 7 3.69 -4.77 34.42
CA VAL A 7 4.98 -4.73 35.11
C VAL A 7 5.20 -3.35 35.73
N GLN A 8 6.00 -3.29 36.79
CA GLN A 8 6.33 -2.06 37.48
C GLN A 8 7.86 -1.89 37.57
N GLY A 9 8.37 -0.69 37.36
CA GLY A 9 9.79 -0.38 37.50
C GLY A 9 10.28 0.70 36.54
N LYS A 10 11.60 0.95 36.55
CA LYS A 10 12.27 1.76 35.53
C LYS A 10 12.31 1.06 34.19
N TYR A 11 12.42 1.85 33.13
CA TYR A 11 12.63 1.31 31.78
C TYR A 11 13.99 0.58 31.73
N PRO A 12 14.04 -0.72 31.39
CA PRO A 12 15.27 -1.50 31.43
C PRO A 12 16.39 -0.92 30.55
N ARG A 13 17.64 -0.90 31.05
CA ARG A 13 18.81 -0.40 30.29
C ARG A 13 18.93 -1.01 28.88
N PRO A 14 18.78 -2.34 28.67
CA PRO A 14 18.86 -2.91 27.32
C PRO A 14 17.80 -2.37 26.35
N LEU A 15 16.60 -2.03 26.84
CA LEU A 15 15.56 -1.44 26.01
C LEU A 15 15.83 0.05 25.73
N GLN A 16 16.50 0.77 26.64
CA GLN A 16 16.96 2.13 26.38
C GLN A 16 18.08 2.14 25.31
N GLU A 17 19.03 1.20 25.39
CA GLU A 17 20.11 1.04 24.39
C GLU A 17 19.55 0.68 23.00
N ALA A 18 18.53 -0.19 22.96
CA ALA A 18 17.81 -0.51 21.73
C ALA A 18 17.06 0.71 21.16
N TRP A 19 16.46 1.52 22.04
CA TRP A 19 15.83 2.78 21.65
C TRP A 19 16.86 3.77 21.08
N ASP A 20 18.03 3.89 21.71
CA ASP A 20 19.11 4.76 21.23
C ASP A 20 19.60 4.33 19.82
N THR A 21 19.76 3.02 19.61
CA THR A 21 20.13 2.44 18.31
C THR A 21 19.07 2.75 17.23
N PHE A 22 17.79 2.66 17.58
CA PHE A 22 16.69 3.00 16.69
C PHE A 22 16.67 4.50 16.35
N ALA A 23 16.82 5.37 17.34
CA ALA A 23 16.81 6.83 17.19
C ALA A 23 18.01 7.36 16.39
N MET A 24 19.15 6.66 16.40
CA MET A 24 20.30 7.01 15.56
C MET A 24 20.04 6.81 14.05
N THR A 25 19.17 5.86 13.70
CA THR A 25 18.92 5.45 12.30
C THR A 25 17.57 5.94 11.77
N ASN A 26 16.64 6.29 12.64
CA ASN A 26 15.28 6.72 12.31
C ASN A 26 14.96 8.03 13.01
N SER A 27 14.23 8.94 12.35
CA SER A 27 13.64 10.08 13.04
C SER A 27 12.55 9.58 14.00
N THR A 28 12.63 10.00 15.27
CA THR A 28 11.61 9.70 16.28
C THR A 28 11.18 10.98 16.99
N GLU A 29 9.87 11.19 17.06
CA GLU A 29 9.26 12.27 17.86
C GLU A 29 9.08 11.89 19.33
N LYS A 30 9.21 10.59 19.65
CA LYS A 30 9.01 10.08 21.01
C LYS A 30 10.20 10.47 21.88
N GLN A 31 9.90 10.82 23.14
CA GLN A 31 10.92 11.06 24.15
C GLN A 31 11.64 9.77 24.53
N ARG A 32 12.92 9.88 24.86
CA ARG A 32 13.72 8.76 25.36
C ARG A 32 13.09 8.22 26.65
N PRO A 33 12.86 6.91 26.79
CA PRO A 33 12.17 6.35 27.95
C PRO A 33 13.14 6.14 29.13
N ASN A 34 13.62 7.24 29.75
CA ASN A 34 14.60 7.17 30.84
C ASN A 34 14.21 7.95 32.11
N GLU A 35 13.14 8.74 32.04
CA GLU A 35 12.70 9.60 33.15
C GLU A 35 11.78 8.89 34.15
N ALA A 36 11.27 7.70 33.79
CA ALA A 36 10.31 6.98 34.62
C ALA A 36 10.88 6.57 35.98
N GLN A 37 10.07 6.70 37.03
CA GLN A 37 10.41 6.26 38.38
C GLN A 37 10.22 4.74 38.55
N ASP A 38 10.76 4.18 39.63
CA ASP A 38 10.59 2.75 39.96
C ASP A 38 9.11 2.38 40.23
N SER A 39 8.25 3.38 40.47
CA SER A 39 6.81 3.21 40.68
C SER A 39 5.99 3.13 39.38
N GLN A 40 6.58 3.41 38.22
CA GLN A 40 5.88 3.45 36.93
C GLN A 40 5.37 2.06 36.54
N HIS A 41 4.11 1.99 36.09
CA HIS A 41 3.51 0.76 35.56
C HIS A 41 3.53 0.77 34.03
N TYR A 42 3.74 -0.39 33.43
CA TYR A 42 3.69 -0.63 31.98
C TYR A 42 2.84 -1.85 31.67
N LEU A 43 2.12 -1.79 30.55
CA LEU A 43 1.43 -2.93 29.98
C LEU A 43 2.28 -3.50 28.83
N LEU A 44 2.77 -4.73 28.99
CA LEU A 44 3.51 -5.45 27.97
C LEU A 44 2.55 -6.36 27.23
N ILE A 45 2.33 -6.07 25.94
CA ILE A 45 1.51 -6.89 25.05
C ILE A 45 2.47 -7.64 24.13
N TYR A 46 2.58 -8.94 24.33
CA TYR A 46 3.41 -9.81 23.51
C TYR A 46 2.61 -10.26 22.31
N VAL A 47 3.06 -9.85 21.13
CA VAL A 47 2.52 -10.26 19.85
C VAL A 47 3.54 -11.14 19.12
N GLU A 48 3.04 -12.05 18.28
CA GLU A 48 3.90 -12.85 17.42
C GLU A 48 4.60 -11.92 16.42
N HIS A 49 5.93 -12.00 16.41
CA HIS A 49 6.77 -11.29 15.46
C HIS A 49 6.83 -12.13 14.19
N ASP A 50 6.39 -11.58 13.05
CA ASP A 50 6.70 -12.01 11.66
C ASP A 50 5.80 -11.26 10.67
N ALA A 51 5.55 -9.97 10.90
CA ALA A 51 4.68 -9.18 10.04
C ALA A 51 5.27 -7.79 9.80
N VAL A 52 5.02 -7.26 8.61
CA VAL A 52 5.36 -5.89 8.23
C VAL A 52 4.09 -5.05 8.18
N THR A 53 4.19 -3.80 8.58
CA THR A 53 3.08 -2.86 8.46
C THR A 53 2.77 -2.59 6.98
N PHE A 54 1.51 -2.33 6.65
CA PHE A 54 1.05 -2.14 5.27
C PHE A 54 1.75 -0.95 4.59
N ASP A 55 2.12 0.08 5.34
CA ASP A 55 2.92 1.22 4.87
C ASP A 55 4.36 0.84 4.45
N LYS A 56 4.92 -0.23 5.05
CA LYS A 56 6.26 -0.76 4.73
C LYS A 56 6.21 -1.91 3.72
N PHE A 57 5.02 -2.39 3.37
CA PHE A 57 4.85 -3.48 2.44
C PHE A 57 5.12 -2.98 1.00
N GLN A 58 6.10 -3.58 0.32
CA GLN A 58 6.39 -3.24 -1.07
C GLN A 58 5.45 -4.00 -2.01
N TYR A 59 4.41 -3.32 -2.51
CA TYR A 59 3.41 -3.91 -3.42
C TYR A 59 3.98 -4.43 -4.74
N THR A 60 5.12 -3.90 -5.16
CA THR A 60 5.63 -3.98 -6.54
C THR A 60 6.00 -5.39 -7.02
N LYS A 61 5.87 -6.43 -6.18
CA LYS A 61 6.11 -7.84 -6.55
C LYS A 61 4.96 -8.80 -6.25
N ASN A 62 3.89 -8.39 -5.56
CA ASN A 62 2.89 -9.35 -5.07
C ASN A 62 1.56 -9.26 -5.82
N LYS A 63 1.31 -10.29 -6.66
CA LYS A 63 0.00 -10.54 -7.30
C LYS A 63 -1.14 -10.72 -6.28
N HIS A 64 -0.82 -10.98 -5.02
CA HIS A 64 -1.75 -11.25 -3.92
C HIS A 64 -2.30 -10.00 -3.22
N THR A 65 -2.11 -8.80 -3.77
CA THR A 65 -2.62 -7.57 -3.13
C THR A 65 -4.15 -7.61 -2.98
N GLU A 66 -4.86 -8.18 -3.96
CA GLU A 66 -6.30 -8.39 -3.89
C GLU A 66 -6.69 -9.36 -2.77
N ASP A 67 -5.96 -10.48 -2.64
CA ASP A 67 -6.19 -11.47 -1.58
C ASP A 67 -6.03 -10.86 -0.18
N LEU A 68 -5.01 -10.00 0.00
CA LEU A 68 -4.77 -9.30 1.27
C LEU A 68 -5.90 -8.33 1.61
N VAL A 69 -6.37 -7.55 0.63
CA VAL A 69 -7.50 -6.63 0.82
C VAL A 69 -8.78 -7.43 1.10
N ARG A 70 -9.01 -8.53 0.39
CA ARG A 70 -10.14 -9.45 0.62
C ARG A 70 -10.09 -10.02 2.03
N GLN A 71 -8.93 -10.49 2.50
CA GLN A 71 -8.75 -11.01 3.85
C GLN A 71 -9.03 -9.94 4.91
N LEU A 72 -8.55 -8.71 4.70
CA LEU A 72 -8.80 -7.58 5.59
C LEU A 72 -10.31 -7.26 5.68
N VAL A 73 -10.98 -7.12 4.53
CA VAL A 73 -12.43 -6.83 4.47
C VAL A 73 -13.24 -7.95 5.13
N LEU A 74 -12.91 -9.21 4.85
CA LEU A 74 -13.58 -10.35 5.47
C LEU A 74 -13.39 -10.36 6.98
N THR A 75 -12.17 -10.11 7.45
CA THR A 75 -11.83 -10.02 8.88
C THR A 75 -12.67 -8.94 9.56
N LEU A 76 -12.70 -7.72 9.00
CA LEU A 76 -13.51 -6.62 9.54
C LEU A 76 -15.00 -6.93 9.52
N CYS A 77 -15.52 -7.52 8.44
CA CYS A 77 -16.93 -7.90 8.33
C CYS A 77 -17.33 -8.93 9.39
N ILE A 78 -16.47 -9.93 9.64
CA ILE A 78 -16.67 -10.93 10.70
C ILE A 78 -16.68 -10.26 12.07
N LEU A 79 -15.70 -9.41 12.34
CA LEU A 79 -15.59 -8.70 13.61
C LEU A 79 -16.79 -7.77 13.84
N GLU A 80 -17.25 -7.02 12.83
CA GLU A 80 -18.42 -6.15 12.89
C GLU A 80 -19.69 -6.95 13.20
N LYS A 81 -19.91 -8.06 12.47
CA LYS A 81 -21.11 -8.89 12.65
C LYS A 81 -21.15 -9.56 14.01
N LYS A 82 -20.01 -10.11 14.46
CA LYS A 82 -19.95 -10.92 15.68
C LYS A 82 -19.79 -10.08 16.95
N TYR A 83 -18.96 -9.03 16.91
CA TYR A 83 -18.58 -8.26 18.10
C TYR A 83 -19.09 -6.83 18.10
N LYS A 84 -19.80 -6.39 17.04
CA LYS A 84 -20.05 -4.96 16.82
C LYS A 84 -18.75 -4.16 16.82
N PHE A 85 -17.69 -4.80 16.33
CA PHE A 85 -16.34 -4.27 16.35
C PHE A 85 -16.22 -3.06 15.43
N GLU A 86 -15.53 -2.04 15.93
CA GLU A 86 -15.08 -0.90 15.16
C GLU A 86 -13.60 -0.68 15.51
N HIS A 87 -12.72 -0.71 14.50
CA HIS A 87 -11.30 -0.44 14.72
C HIS A 87 -11.07 1.04 15.07
N ARG A 88 -11.85 1.97 14.51
CA ARG A 88 -11.80 3.43 14.73
C ARG A 88 -10.52 4.16 14.30
N ASP A 89 -9.38 3.47 14.26
CA ASP A 89 -8.09 4.00 13.83
C ASP A 89 -7.38 3.06 12.83
N LEU A 90 -8.09 2.63 11.78
CA LEU A 90 -7.55 1.70 10.79
C LEU A 90 -6.75 2.45 9.71
N HIS A 91 -5.48 2.74 9.99
CA HIS A 91 -4.53 3.26 9.00
C HIS A 91 -3.53 2.20 8.55
N ALA A 92 -2.76 2.46 7.48
CA ALA A 92 -1.79 1.51 6.93
C ALA A 92 -0.79 0.97 7.97
N GLY A 93 -0.28 1.84 8.85
CA GLY A 93 0.60 1.44 9.97
C GLY A 93 -0.03 0.48 11.01
N ASN A 94 -1.36 0.32 11.02
CA ASN A 94 -2.10 -0.55 11.94
C ASN A 94 -2.53 -1.88 11.28
N ILE A 95 -2.23 -2.06 10.00
CA ILE A 95 -2.46 -3.30 9.27
C ILE A 95 -1.12 -4.03 9.17
N LEU A 96 -1.03 -5.21 9.77
CA LEU A 96 0.14 -6.07 9.73
C LEU A 96 -0.07 -7.17 8.70
N ILE A 97 0.87 -7.33 7.77
CA ILE A 97 0.89 -8.38 6.75
C ILE A 97 2.00 -9.38 7.07
N ASN A 98 1.62 -10.65 7.16
CA ASN A 98 2.50 -11.80 7.03
C ASN A 98 2.13 -12.51 5.71
N PHE A 99 3.09 -13.15 5.02
CA PHE A 99 2.88 -13.88 3.77
C PHE A 99 1.68 -14.85 3.78
N HIS A 100 1.23 -15.28 4.97
CA HIS A 100 0.07 -16.15 5.12
C HIS A 100 -1.17 -15.49 5.74
N ASN A 101 -1.06 -14.32 6.37
CA ASN A 101 -2.18 -13.72 7.12
C ASN A 101 -2.10 -12.19 7.27
N VAL A 102 -3.26 -11.54 7.25
CA VAL A 102 -3.45 -10.15 7.71
C VAL A 102 -3.86 -10.11 9.19
N ARG A 103 -3.23 -9.23 9.97
CA ARG A 103 -3.58 -8.91 11.35
C ARG A 103 -3.86 -7.43 11.52
N LEU A 104 -4.78 -7.11 12.43
CA LEU A 104 -5.10 -5.74 12.84
C LEU A 104 -4.41 -5.44 14.17
N CYS A 105 -3.80 -4.26 14.29
CA CYS A 105 -3.19 -3.76 15.51
C CYS A 105 -3.64 -2.31 15.76
N GLY A 106 -3.67 -1.89 17.02
CA GLY A 106 -4.12 -0.55 17.39
C GLY A 106 -5.22 -0.60 18.46
N GLU A 107 -5.73 0.58 18.79
CA GLU A 107 -6.87 0.71 19.69
C GLU A 107 -8.13 0.21 18.98
N ALA A 108 -8.90 -0.64 19.63
CA ALA A 108 -10.16 -1.14 19.10
C ALA A 108 -11.26 -1.07 20.16
N GLY A 109 -12.49 -0.83 19.73
CA GLY A 109 -13.66 -1.00 20.59
C GLY A 109 -13.80 -2.47 20.99
N SER A 110 -13.68 -2.74 22.29
CA SER A 110 -13.79 -4.02 23.01
C SER A 110 -14.44 -5.19 22.23
N ALA A 111 -13.72 -6.32 22.16
CA ALA A 111 -14.27 -7.65 21.96
C ALA A 111 -13.96 -8.51 23.20
N ASP A 112 -14.89 -9.39 23.58
CA ASP A 112 -14.72 -10.33 24.69
C ASP A 112 -13.54 -11.31 24.45
N ALA A 113 -12.75 -11.57 25.49
CA ALA A 113 -11.48 -12.29 25.41
C ALA A 113 -11.65 -13.78 25.08
N ASP A 114 -12.69 -14.42 25.61
CA ASP A 114 -13.00 -15.83 25.33
C ASP A 114 -13.37 -16.00 23.86
N THR A 115 -14.11 -15.03 23.35
CA THR A 115 -14.59 -15.08 21.99
C THR A 115 -13.48 -14.75 20.95
N ALA A 116 -12.45 -13.98 21.34
CA ALA A 116 -11.28 -13.74 20.49
C ALA A 116 -10.44 -15.01 20.19
N GLN A 117 -10.45 -16.01 21.09
CA GLN A 117 -9.70 -17.25 20.88
C GLN A 117 -10.31 -18.17 19.81
N THR A 118 -11.64 -18.13 19.62
CA THR A 118 -12.33 -18.94 18.60
C THR A 118 -12.25 -18.32 17.20
N PHE A 119 -11.80 -17.07 17.11
CA PHE A 119 -11.76 -16.27 15.89
C PHE A 119 -11.06 -16.96 14.70
N PRO A 120 -9.87 -17.58 14.83
CA PRO A 120 -9.20 -18.19 13.69
C PRO A 120 -9.98 -19.37 13.07
N THR A 121 -10.66 -20.15 13.92
CA THR A 121 -11.44 -21.33 13.49
C THR A 121 -12.74 -20.92 12.80
N GLU A 122 -13.41 -19.90 13.34
CA GLU A 122 -14.66 -19.41 12.78
C GLU A 122 -14.47 -18.64 11.48
N VAL A 123 -13.37 -17.89 11.34
CA VAL A 123 -13.01 -17.26 10.06
C VAL A 123 -12.82 -18.34 9.00
N LYS A 124 -12.12 -19.45 9.30
CA LYS A 124 -12.00 -20.58 8.37
C LYS A 124 -13.34 -21.19 7.99
N ASN A 125 -14.28 -21.30 8.94
CA ASN A 125 -15.61 -21.85 8.65
C ASN A 125 -16.47 -20.88 7.83
N LEU A 126 -16.41 -19.58 8.10
CA LEU A 126 -17.19 -18.59 7.38
C LEU A 126 -16.66 -18.34 5.97
N VAL A 127 -15.33 -18.42 5.78
CA VAL A 127 -14.71 -18.43 4.45
C VAL A 127 -15.13 -19.67 3.67
N LYS A 128 -15.18 -20.86 4.30
CA LYS A 128 -15.68 -22.09 3.66
C LYS A 128 -17.17 -22.04 3.30
N GLU A 129 -18.01 -21.39 4.10
CA GLU A 129 -19.45 -21.28 3.83
C GLU A 129 -19.80 -20.24 2.75
N LYS A 130 -18.98 -19.19 2.60
CA LYS A 130 -19.30 -18.06 1.70
C LYS A 130 -18.46 -17.98 0.43
N VAL A 131 -17.36 -18.71 0.35
CA VAL A 131 -16.59 -18.90 -0.87
C VAL A 131 -17.09 -20.19 -1.51
N THR A 132 -17.76 -20.08 -2.65
CA THR A 132 -18.24 -21.26 -3.40
C THR A 132 -17.09 -22.23 -3.63
N THR A 133 -17.39 -23.53 -3.66
CA THR A 133 -16.41 -24.59 -3.93
C THR A 133 -15.63 -24.38 -5.23
N GLU A 134 -16.18 -23.59 -6.16
CA GLU A 134 -15.54 -23.18 -7.42
C GLU A 134 -14.43 -22.14 -7.19
N GLU A 135 -14.64 -21.13 -6.36
CA GLU A 135 -13.61 -20.12 -6.02
C GLU A 135 -12.48 -20.72 -5.15
N LEU A 136 -12.80 -21.70 -4.30
CA LEU A 136 -11.80 -22.46 -3.52
C LEU A 136 -10.99 -23.45 -4.40
N GLN A 137 -11.59 -24.00 -5.46
CA GLN A 137 -10.89 -24.85 -6.42
C GLN A 137 -9.96 -24.03 -7.34
N GLU A 138 -10.32 -22.82 -7.75
CA GLU A 138 -9.41 -21.95 -8.50
C GLU A 138 -8.20 -21.49 -7.65
N LEU A 139 -8.41 -21.26 -6.35
CA LEU A 139 -7.34 -20.92 -5.41
C LEU A 139 -6.47 -22.12 -5.00
N SER A 140 -7.01 -23.34 -4.95
CA SER A 140 -6.22 -24.56 -4.69
C SER A 140 -5.51 -25.08 -5.93
N VAL A 141 -6.11 -24.98 -7.12
CA VAL A 141 -5.49 -25.41 -8.39
C VAL A 141 -4.37 -24.45 -8.81
N ALA A 142 -4.45 -23.16 -8.47
CA ALA A 142 -3.33 -22.23 -8.66
C ALA A 142 -2.16 -22.46 -7.68
N GLY A 143 -2.43 -23.05 -6.51
CA GLY A 143 -1.41 -23.38 -5.50
C GLY A 143 -0.84 -24.81 -5.59
N GLU A 144 -1.50 -25.72 -6.29
CA GLU A 144 -1.12 -27.14 -6.38
C GLU A 144 -0.53 -27.52 -7.76
N ALA A 145 -0.56 -26.62 -8.75
CA ALA A 145 0.00 -26.84 -10.08
C ALA A 145 1.51 -26.55 -10.23
N GLU A 146 2.19 -26.05 -9.19
CA GLU A 146 3.66 -25.84 -9.16
C GLU A 146 4.39 -26.82 -8.22
N GLY A 147 3.83 -28.01 -8.04
CA GLY A 147 4.45 -29.12 -7.30
C GLY A 147 5.00 -30.20 -8.22
N ARG A 148 5.92 -29.89 -9.14
CA ARG A 148 6.66 -30.90 -9.92
C ARG A 148 8.08 -30.44 -10.28
N GLU A 149 9.04 -31.12 -9.65
CA GLU A 149 10.37 -31.50 -10.18
C GLU A 149 11.22 -30.39 -10.82
N GLU A 150 12.02 -29.70 -10.01
CA GLU A 150 13.29 -29.12 -10.48
C GLU A 150 14.41 -29.57 -9.54
N ASP A 151 14.96 -30.74 -9.87
CA ASP A 151 16.31 -31.13 -9.51
C ASP A 151 17.30 -30.13 -10.13
N ASP A 152 18.27 -29.71 -9.32
CA ASP A 152 19.61 -29.24 -9.73
C ASP A 152 19.68 -28.12 -10.79
N GLU A 153 19.83 -26.86 -10.36
CA GLU A 153 20.91 -25.96 -10.81
C GLU A 153 20.79 -24.57 -10.17
N ASN A 154 21.84 -24.16 -9.45
CA ASN A 154 22.04 -22.79 -8.99
C ASN A 154 22.18 -21.85 -10.21
N GLN A 155 21.12 -21.11 -10.57
CA GLN A 155 21.26 -19.97 -11.48
C GLN A 155 20.34 -18.81 -11.06
N GLU A 156 20.98 -17.72 -10.64
CA GLU A 156 20.37 -16.50 -10.12
C GLU A 156 19.67 -15.74 -11.27
N VAL A 157 18.34 -15.82 -11.35
CA VAL A 157 17.53 -15.08 -12.34
C VAL A 157 17.43 -13.61 -11.90
N PRO A 158 17.84 -12.63 -12.73
CA PRO A 158 17.75 -11.21 -12.38
C PRO A 158 16.28 -10.76 -12.27
N PRO A 159 15.97 -9.81 -11.36
CA PRO A 159 14.60 -9.33 -11.18
C PRO A 159 14.06 -8.70 -12.47
N SER A 160 12.83 -9.09 -12.85
CA SER A 160 12.12 -8.49 -13.97
C SER A 160 11.95 -6.97 -13.77
N PRO A 161 12.07 -6.15 -14.83
CA PRO A 161 11.96 -4.70 -14.72
C PRO A 161 10.60 -4.31 -14.15
N PRO A 162 10.53 -3.28 -13.29
CA PRO A 162 9.27 -2.85 -12.68
C PRO A 162 8.24 -2.54 -13.77
N GLN A 163 7.07 -3.19 -13.72
CA GLN A 163 5.97 -2.92 -14.63
C GLN A 163 5.58 -1.44 -14.54
N GLN A 164 5.81 -0.69 -15.62
CA GLN A 164 5.43 0.73 -15.69
C GLN A 164 4.04 0.83 -16.31
N MET A 165 3.04 1.18 -15.50
CA MET A 165 1.72 1.58 -16.01
C MET A 165 1.85 2.85 -16.86
N THR A 166 1.35 2.83 -18.08
CA THR A 166 1.32 3.96 -19.02
C THR A 166 0.41 5.09 -18.52
N THR A 167 0.53 6.29 -19.09
CA THR A 167 -0.37 7.41 -18.76
C THR A 167 -1.82 7.13 -19.15
N ALA A 168 -2.04 6.40 -20.25
CA ALA A 168 -3.37 6.01 -20.71
C ALA A 168 -4.01 5.01 -19.73
N GLU A 169 -3.29 3.95 -19.36
CA GLU A 169 -3.77 2.96 -18.38
C GLU A 169 -4.08 3.62 -17.02
N LEU A 170 -3.25 4.57 -16.57
CA LEU A 170 -3.51 5.34 -15.35
C LEU A 170 -4.81 6.15 -15.45
N SER A 171 -5.02 6.82 -16.59
CA SER A 171 -6.24 7.61 -16.84
C SER A 171 -7.48 6.73 -16.84
N ASP A 172 -7.46 5.65 -17.62
CA ASP A 172 -8.57 4.72 -17.78
C ASP A 172 -8.91 4.04 -16.45
N THR A 173 -7.90 3.65 -15.68
CA THR A 173 -8.08 3.04 -14.35
C THR A 173 -8.71 4.03 -13.37
N LEU A 174 -8.25 5.29 -13.36
CA LEU A 174 -8.82 6.32 -12.49
C LEU A 174 -10.27 6.65 -12.87
N GLU A 175 -10.58 6.72 -14.16
CA GLU A 175 -11.94 6.95 -14.65
C GLU A 175 -12.87 5.78 -14.29
N ALA A 176 -12.47 4.54 -14.57
CA ALA A 176 -13.24 3.35 -14.22
C ALA A 176 -13.49 3.27 -12.71
N THR A 177 -12.49 3.60 -11.90
CA THR A 177 -12.64 3.62 -10.44
C THR A 177 -13.64 4.69 -10.01
N GLN A 178 -13.61 5.89 -10.59
CA GLN A 178 -14.58 6.95 -10.31
C GLN A 178 -16.02 6.54 -10.68
N GLN A 179 -16.21 5.89 -11.83
CA GLN A 179 -17.52 5.38 -12.25
C GLN A 179 -18.06 4.32 -11.26
N ARG A 180 -17.20 3.43 -10.76
CA ARG A 180 -17.58 2.42 -9.74
C ARG A 180 -17.94 3.05 -8.41
N LEU A 181 -17.19 4.07 -8.00
CA LEU A 181 -17.46 4.85 -6.79
C LEU A 181 -18.78 5.62 -6.87
N GLN A 182 -19.09 6.21 -8.04
CA GLN A 182 -20.37 6.87 -8.27
C GLN A 182 -21.53 5.87 -8.22
N TRP A 183 -21.38 4.74 -8.93
CA TRP A 183 -22.37 3.67 -8.89
C TRP A 183 -22.63 3.18 -7.46
N LEU A 184 -21.60 3.07 -6.62
CA LEU A 184 -21.76 2.70 -5.20
C LEU A 184 -22.57 3.74 -4.41
N GLU A 185 -22.33 5.03 -4.64
CA GLU A 185 -23.10 6.10 -4.00
C GLU A 185 -24.57 6.08 -4.44
N ASP A 186 -24.84 5.80 -5.72
CA ASP A 186 -26.20 5.80 -6.29
C ASP A 186 -27.02 4.55 -5.89
N ASN A 187 -26.37 3.43 -5.58
CA ASN A 187 -27.02 2.13 -5.34
C ASN A 187 -27.00 1.66 -3.88
N ASP A 188 -26.22 2.28 -2.99
CA ASP A 188 -26.24 1.92 -1.56
C ASP A 188 -27.52 2.46 -0.88
N CYS A 189 -28.23 1.59 -0.16
CA CYS A 189 -29.39 1.98 0.66
C CYS A 189 -29.02 2.91 1.84
N ASN A 190 -27.73 2.96 2.22
CA ASN A 190 -27.20 3.87 3.24
C ASN A 190 -26.25 4.91 2.60
N ALA A 191 -26.81 6.07 2.28
CA ALA A 191 -26.06 7.18 1.67
C ALA A 191 -24.91 7.73 2.54
N GLU A 192 -25.02 7.65 3.87
CA GLU A 192 -23.95 8.10 4.77
C GLU A 192 -22.75 7.15 4.71
N ARG A 193 -23.02 5.84 4.71
CA ARG A 193 -22.01 4.79 4.61
C ARG A 193 -21.29 4.87 3.27
N SER A 194 -22.03 4.86 2.15
CA SER A 194 -21.43 4.96 0.82
C SER A 194 -20.64 6.26 0.69
N GLY A 195 -21.20 7.38 1.11
CA GLY A 195 -20.50 8.67 1.10
C GLY A 195 -19.19 8.67 1.90
N LYS A 196 -19.16 8.04 3.08
CA LYS A 196 -17.94 7.93 3.90
C LYS A 196 -16.87 7.07 3.20
N THR A 197 -17.25 5.90 2.71
CA THR A 197 -16.34 4.99 1.99
C THR A 197 -15.79 5.66 0.73
N THR A 198 -16.65 6.26 -0.07
CA THR A 198 -16.28 6.88 -1.34
C THR A 198 -15.38 8.10 -1.12
N ARG A 199 -15.65 8.94 -0.12
CA ARG A 199 -14.73 10.04 0.26
C ARG A 199 -13.34 9.51 0.65
N SER A 200 -13.28 8.43 1.42
CA SER A 200 -12.00 7.82 1.82
C SER A 200 -11.22 7.30 0.61
N ILE A 201 -11.87 6.57 -0.30
CA ILE A 201 -11.20 6.03 -1.49
C ILE A 201 -10.74 7.17 -2.41
N ARG A 202 -11.56 8.20 -2.62
CA ARG A 202 -11.18 9.40 -3.39
C ARG A 202 -9.92 10.06 -2.82
N ALA A 203 -9.81 10.15 -1.50
CA ALA A 203 -8.62 10.69 -0.84
C ALA A 203 -7.38 9.81 -1.06
N CYS A 204 -7.52 8.48 -0.99
CA CYS A 204 -6.43 7.54 -1.28
C CYS A 204 -5.94 7.61 -2.75
N LEU A 205 -6.81 8.02 -3.69
CA LEU A 205 -6.47 8.14 -5.11
C LEU A 205 -5.84 9.49 -5.48
N GLU A 206 -5.73 10.44 -4.54
CA GLU A 206 -5.20 11.78 -4.82
C GLU A 206 -3.74 11.77 -5.34
N PRO A 207 -2.81 10.94 -4.81
CA PRO A 207 -1.45 10.83 -5.37
C PRO A 207 -1.44 10.37 -6.84
N TYR A 208 -2.38 9.50 -7.23
CA TYR A 208 -2.48 9.01 -8.60
C TYR A 208 -3.07 10.06 -9.55
N LYS A 209 -4.02 10.89 -9.09
CA LYS A 209 -4.49 12.05 -9.85
C LYS A 209 -3.37 13.06 -10.06
N GLN A 210 -2.57 13.32 -9.03
CA GLN A 210 -1.41 14.20 -9.10
C GLN A 210 -0.37 13.65 -10.10
N LEU A 211 -0.09 12.35 -10.05
CA LEU A 211 0.78 11.67 -11.02
C LEU A 211 0.25 11.78 -12.45
N LEU A 212 -1.05 11.63 -12.66
CA LEU A 212 -1.68 11.80 -13.98
C LEU A 212 -1.55 13.24 -14.48
N TYR A 213 -1.75 14.22 -13.60
CA TYR A 213 -1.57 15.64 -13.91
C TYR A 213 -0.12 15.94 -14.33
N GLU A 214 0.86 15.47 -13.56
CA GLU A 214 2.30 15.63 -13.86
C GLU A 214 2.71 14.98 -15.17
N ARG A 215 2.24 13.74 -15.44
CA ARG A 215 2.49 13.07 -16.71
C ARG A 215 1.87 13.83 -17.89
N SER A 216 0.68 14.38 -17.70
CA SER A 216 -0.03 15.16 -18.73
C SER A 216 0.64 16.50 -19.00
N THR A 217 1.15 17.20 -17.98
CA THR A 217 1.88 18.46 -18.14
C THR A 217 3.25 18.24 -18.76
N CYS A 218 3.98 17.20 -18.35
CA CYS A 218 5.25 16.82 -18.96
C CYS A 218 5.09 16.47 -20.45
N ALA A 219 4.03 15.74 -20.82
CA ALA A 219 3.73 15.44 -22.23
C ALA A 219 3.47 16.71 -23.05
N LYS A 220 2.72 17.69 -22.49
CA LYS A 220 2.48 18.99 -23.14
C LYS A 220 3.78 19.80 -23.27
N GLN A 221 4.62 19.82 -22.24
CA GLN A 221 5.90 20.52 -22.24
C GLN A 221 6.85 19.93 -23.29
N LYS A 222 7.00 18.60 -23.36
CA LYS A 222 7.80 17.91 -24.39
C LYS A 222 7.34 18.26 -25.81
N LYS A 223 6.03 18.32 -26.05
CA LYS A 223 5.46 18.73 -27.34
C LYS A 223 5.81 20.18 -27.68
N LEU A 224 5.83 21.06 -26.68
CA LEU A 224 6.19 22.47 -26.84
C LEU A 224 7.69 22.67 -27.05
N GLU A 225 8.55 21.94 -26.33
CA GLU A 225 10.00 21.94 -26.52
C GLU A 225 10.39 21.48 -27.92
N PHE A 226 9.70 20.45 -28.44
CA PHE A 226 9.88 20.00 -29.82
C PHE A 226 9.54 21.12 -30.83
N TYR A 227 8.43 21.83 -30.61
CA TYR A 227 8.02 22.96 -31.45
C TYR A 227 9.06 24.10 -31.43
N PHE A 228 9.52 24.50 -30.24
CA PHE A 228 10.54 25.56 -30.11
C PHE A 228 11.89 25.15 -30.68
N THR A 229 12.29 23.89 -30.53
CA THR A 229 13.54 23.36 -31.12
C THR A 229 13.48 23.37 -32.64
N ALA A 230 12.34 22.98 -33.23
CA ALA A 230 12.12 23.03 -34.67
C ALA A 230 12.13 24.48 -35.21
N MET A 231 11.49 25.41 -34.50
CA MET A 231 11.52 26.84 -34.85
C MET A 231 12.93 27.44 -34.78
N LYS A 232 13.71 27.07 -33.76
CA LYS A 232 15.08 27.55 -33.60
C LYS A 232 15.96 27.07 -34.76
N LYS A 233 15.87 25.78 -35.13
CA LYS A 233 16.55 25.25 -36.32
C LYS A 233 16.17 26.02 -37.59
N HIS A 234 14.89 26.29 -37.79
CA HIS A 234 14.45 27.04 -38.97
C HIS A 234 15.00 28.49 -38.99
N CYS A 235 15.14 29.13 -37.83
CA CYS A 235 15.78 30.46 -37.75
C CYS A 235 17.29 30.39 -38.02
N ASP A 236 17.97 29.39 -37.45
CA ASP A 236 19.41 29.17 -37.64
C ASP A 236 19.73 28.82 -39.11
N ASP A 237 18.88 28.04 -39.78
CA ASP A 237 19.00 27.67 -41.20
C ASP A 237 18.77 28.89 -42.13
N GLU A 238 17.77 29.73 -41.83
CA GLU A 238 17.54 31.01 -42.53
C GLU A 238 18.71 31.98 -42.35
N GLU A 239 19.28 32.05 -41.14
CA GLU A 239 20.45 32.90 -40.84
C GLU A 239 21.73 32.38 -41.51
N ALA A 240 21.90 31.06 -41.59
CA ALA A 240 22.99 30.42 -42.34
C ALA A 240 22.88 30.68 -43.85
N LEU A 241 21.67 30.62 -44.42
CA LEU A 241 21.41 30.93 -45.83
C LEU A 241 21.68 32.42 -46.15
N ARG A 242 21.26 33.34 -45.27
CA ARG A 242 21.56 34.79 -45.40
C ARG A 242 23.07 35.05 -45.28
N SER A 243 23.75 34.37 -44.37
CA SER A 243 25.21 34.50 -44.19
C SER A 243 26.00 33.95 -45.38
N ALA A 244 25.56 32.84 -45.97
CA ALA A 244 26.17 32.25 -47.17
C ALA A 244 25.98 33.14 -48.41
N SER A 245 24.81 33.76 -48.56
CA SER A 245 24.52 34.72 -49.64
C SER A 245 25.39 35.97 -49.55
N ASN A 246 25.59 36.52 -48.34
CA ASN A 246 26.47 37.67 -48.14
C ASN A 246 27.95 37.34 -48.39
N ARG A 247 28.37 36.08 -48.17
CA ARG A 247 29.75 35.64 -48.42
C ARG A 247 30.08 35.43 -49.89
N THR A 248 29.08 35.21 -50.75
CA THR A 248 29.26 35.02 -52.20
C THR A 248 29.24 36.34 -52.99
N SER A 249 28.79 37.43 -52.39
CA SER A 249 28.74 38.76 -53.03
C SER A 249 30.03 39.58 -52.92
N VAL A 250 31.08 39.07 -52.27
CA VAL A 250 32.38 39.76 -52.16
C VAL A 250 33.38 39.11 -53.11
N ARG A 251 33.38 39.55 -54.37
CA ARG A 251 34.52 39.39 -55.28
C ARG A 251 34.86 40.77 -55.89
N PRO A 252 36.15 41.08 -56.09
CA PRO A 252 36.61 42.41 -56.48
C PRO A 252 36.08 42.86 -57.84
#